data_AF-A0A6J4HR49-F1
#
_entry.id   AF-A0A6J4HR49-F1
#
_cell.length_a   1.000
_cell.length_b   1.000
_cell.length_c   1.000
_cell.angle_alpha   90.00
_cell.angle_beta   90.00
_cell.angle_gamma   90.00
#
_symmetry.space_group_name_H-M   'P 1'
#
loop_
_entity.id
_entity.type
_entity.pdbx_description
1 polymer ?
#
loop_
_entity_poly.entity_id
_entity_poly.type
_entity_poly.pdbx_seq_one_letter_code
_entity_poly.pdbx_strand_id
1 'polypeptide(L)'
;MKYYALPFDARQATRQLPKTDVEESVRQHIRLLLLTMPGSFRFSPWYGGWLNKHHYRLPDKRKGEKKLENELKEKLQANLRQLLTRYEPRLVLHEVEVTVILSPPGGPREKGGRILFNANVIGTLPNQESFKHAQSIYLK
;
A
#
# COMPACT_ATOMS: atom_id res chain seq x y z
N MET A 1 9.16 22.23 6.51
CA MET A 1 10.34 21.37 6.22
C MET A 1 10.21 20.83 4.80
N LYS A 2 11.30 20.70 4.05
CA LYS A 2 11.29 20.12 2.68
C LYS A 2 11.81 18.69 2.73
N TYR A 3 11.09 17.74 2.12
CA TYR A 3 11.44 16.31 2.06
C TYR A 3 12.07 15.97 0.71
N TYR A 4 12.59 14.76 0.54
CA TYR A 4 13.09 14.31 -0.76
C TYR A 4 12.02 13.57 -1.54
N ALA A 5 11.93 13.86 -2.83
CA ALA A 5 11.01 13.17 -3.73
C ALA A 5 11.54 11.78 -4.11
N LEU A 6 10.65 10.79 -4.17
CA LEU A 6 10.92 9.43 -4.63
C LEU A 6 9.97 9.05 -5.79
N PRO A 7 10.46 8.34 -6.83
CA PRO A 7 11.86 8.01 -7.08
C PRO A 7 12.67 9.24 -7.48
N PHE A 8 13.99 9.23 -7.23
CA PHE A 8 14.90 10.24 -7.76
C PHE A 8 15.97 9.59 -8.63
N ASP A 9 16.47 10.36 -9.60
CA ASP A 9 17.58 9.94 -10.43
C ASP A 9 18.90 10.13 -9.68
N ALA A 10 19.58 9.02 -9.38
CA ALA A 10 20.87 9.03 -8.72
C ALA A 10 21.94 9.83 -9.50
N ARG A 11 21.81 9.96 -10.82
CA ARG A 11 22.72 10.79 -11.65
C ARG A 11 22.60 12.27 -11.31
N GLN A 12 21.43 12.72 -10.86
CA GLN A 12 21.16 14.11 -10.49
C GLN A 12 21.47 14.42 -9.02
N ALA A 13 21.71 13.38 -8.21
CA ALA A 13 22.01 13.51 -6.78
C ALA A 13 23.30 14.29 -6.48
N THR A 14 24.20 14.41 -7.46
CA THR A 14 25.46 15.16 -7.35
C THR A 14 25.28 16.68 -7.32
N ARG A 15 24.14 17.21 -7.78
CA ARG A 15 23.86 18.65 -7.81
C ARG A 15 22.89 19.07 -6.70
N GLN A 16 21.69 18.49 -6.71
CA GLN A 16 20.68 18.73 -5.69
C GLN A 16 19.59 17.67 -5.81
N LEU A 17 19.24 17.03 -4.69
CA LEU A 17 18.13 16.08 -4.68
C LEU A 17 16.79 16.82 -4.85
N PRO A 18 15.84 16.27 -5.62
CA PRO A 18 14.52 16.86 -5.78
C PRO A 18 13.81 16.90 -4.43
N LYS A 19 13.24 18.06 -4.11
CA LYS A 19 12.55 18.30 -2.86
C LYS A 19 11.04 18.29 -3.07
N THR A 20 10.31 17.79 -2.08
CA THR A 20 8.86 17.72 -2.08
C THR A 20 8.28 18.22 -0.75
N ASP A 21 6.99 18.53 -0.75
CA ASP A 21 6.25 18.91 0.44
C ASP A 21 5.97 17.72 1.37
N VAL A 22 5.38 18.00 2.53
CA VAL A 22 5.06 16.96 3.51
C VAL A 22 3.99 16.00 3.00
N GLU A 23 2.99 16.54 2.29
CA GLU A 23 1.87 15.76 1.79
C GLU A 23 2.33 14.70 0.80
N GLU A 24 3.08 15.11 -0.22
CA GLU A 24 3.59 14.20 -1.24
C GLU A 24 4.65 13.25 -0.66
N SER A 25 5.45 13.69 0.32
CA SER A 25 6.35 12.79 1.04
C SER A 25 5.60 11.67 1.76
N VAL A 26 4.46 11.98 2.38
CA VAL A 26 3.60 10.97 3.03
C VAL A 26 2.99 10.05 1.98
N ARG A 27 2.46 10.56 0.85
CA ARG A 27 1.94 9.73 -0.25
C ARG A 27 2.99 8.75 -0.78
N GLN A 28 4.22 9.22 -0.99
CA GLN A 28 5.34 8.40 -1.45
C GLN A 28 5.71 7.33 -0.42
N HIS A 29 5.70 7.65 0.87
CA HIS A 29 6.01 6.67 1.90
C HIS A 29 4.91 5.60 2.03
N ILE A 30 3.62 5.98 1.96
CA ILE A 30 2.51 5.02 1.90
C ILE A 30 2.71 4.06 0.72
N ARG A 31 3.03 4.60 -0.46
CA ARG A 31 3.30 3.78 -1.63
C ARG A 31 4.46 2.80 -1.42
N LEU A 32 5.55 3.23 -0.80
CA LEU A 32 6.68 2.36 -0.48
C LEU A 32 6.29 1.26 0.51
N LEU A 33 5.55 1.60 1.56
CA LEU A 33 5.06 0.62 2.55
C LEU A 33 4.25 -0.48 1.85
N LEU A 34 3.34 -0.11 0.95
CA LEU A 34 2.48 -1.06 0.25
C LEU A 34 3.26 -1.95 -0.74
N LEU A 35 4.28 -1.41 -1.41
CA LEU A 35 5.06 -2.14 -2.41
C LEU A 35 6.18 -3.00 -1.81
N THR A 36 6.65 -2.66 -0.61
CA THR A 36 7.77 -3.35 0.03
C THR A 36 7.29 -4.67 0.65
N MET A 37 8.06 -5.75 0.42
CA MET A 37 7.76 -7.04 1.04
C MET A 37 8.28 -7.08 2.48
N PRO A 38 7.51 -7.62 3.44
CA PRO A 38 8.01 -7.90 4.77
C PRO A 38 9.29 -8.74 4.70
N GLY A 39 10.31 -8.34 5.46
CA GLY A 39 11.62 -8.99 5.47
C GLY A 39 12.60 -8.49 4.39
N SER A 40 12.16 -7.72 3.39
CA SER A 40 13.09 -7.19 2.37
C SER A 40 13.90 -5.99 2.86
N PHE A 41 13.43 -5.30 3.91
CA PHE A 41 14.16 -4.20 4.51
C PHE A 41 15.06 -4.68 5.64
N ARG A 42 16.38 -4.57 5.44
CA ARG A 42 17.41 -5.08 6.35
C ARG A 42 17.26 -4.60 7.80
N PHE A 43 16.87 -3.34 8.00
CA PHE A 43 16.85 -2.72 9.34
C PHE A 43 15.53 -2.93 10.08
N SER A 44 14.45 -3.26 9.38
CA SER A 44 13.18 -3.64 10.01
C SER A 44 12.51 -4.75 9.20
N PRO A 45 12.60 -6.01 9.64
CA PRO A 45 11.94 -7.15 9.00
C PRO A 45 10.41 -7.00 8.93
N TRP A 46 9.85 -6.17 9.80
CA TRP A 46 8.41 -5.89 9.88
C TRP A 46 7.97 -4.73 8.98
N TYR A 47 8.89 -4.12 8.23
CA TYR A 47 8.58 -3.06 7.28
C TYR A 47 8.11 -3.66 5.96
N GLY A 48 6.94 -3.20 5.49
CA GLY A 48 6.32 -3.68 4.26
C GLY A 48 4.91 -4.25 4.45
N GLY A 49 4.09 -4.14 3.41
CA GLY A 49 2.72 -4.63 3.35
C GLY A 49 2.66 -6.12 3.08
N TRP A 50 1.73 -6.82 3.74
CA TRP A 50 1.51 -8.26 3.49
C TRP A 50 0.92 -8.56 2.11
N LEU A 51 0.62 -7.52 1.33
CA LEU A 51 0.07 -7.55 -0.02
C LEU A 51 0.78 -8.54 -0.96
N ASN A 52 2.11 -8.63 -0.90
CA ASN A 52 2.89 -9.48 -1.80
C ASN A 52 3.12 -10.92 -1.30
N LYS A 53 2.75 -11.25 -0.06
CA LYS A 53 3.03 -12.57 0.52
C LYS A 53 2.02 -13.63 0.06
N HIS A 54 0.89 -13.19 -0.46
CA HIS A 54 -0.23 -14.07 -0.71
C HIS A 54 -0.36 -14.35 -2.20
N HIS A 55 0.23 -15.45 -2.64
CA HIS A 55 -0.20 -16.13 -3.85
C HIS A 55 -1.60 -16.70 -3.60
N TYR A 56 -2.62 -15.85 -3.70
CA TYR A 56 -3.99 -16.27 -3.49
C TYR A 56 -4.42 -17.16 -4.65
N ARG A 57 -4.49 -18.47 -4.40
CA ARG A 57 -5.19 -19.39 -5.27
C ARG A 57 -6.68 -19.08 -5.13
N LEU A 58 -7.22 -18.29 -6.05
CA LEU A 58 -8.66 -18.00 -6.06
C LEU A 58 -9.42 -19.33 -6.08
N PRO A 59 -10.38 -19.54 -5.17
CA PRO A 59 -11.20 -20.74 -5.19
C PRO A 59 -11.98 -20.80 -6.50
N ASP A 60 -12.10 -22.00 -7.07
CA ASP A 60 -12.86 -22.23 -8.30
C ASP A 60 -14.35 -21.93 -8.04
N LYS A 61 -14.75 -20.71 -8.41
CA LYS A 61 -16.10 -20.22 -8.68
C LYS A 61 -17.20 -20.56 -7.65
N ARG A 62 -17.73 -19.49 -7.04
CA ARG A 62 -19.12 -19.29 -6.54
C ARG A 62 -19.46 -19.62 -5.08
N LYS A 63 -18.70 -20.44 -4.34
CA LYS A 63 -18.94 -20.62 -2.88
C LYS A 63 -17.69 -20.25 -2.10
N GLY A 64 -17.66 -19.02 -1.58
CA GLY A 64 -16.58 -18.55 -0.69
C GLY A 64 -15.87 -17.29 -1.16
N GLU A 65 -16.11 -16.80 -2.38
CA GLU A 65 -15.48 -15.56 -2.90
C GLU A 65 -15.77 -14.35 -2.02
N LYS A 66 -17.04 -14.09 -1.67
CA LYS A 66 -17.40 -12.99 -0.76
C LYS A 66 -16.79 -13.13 0.63
N LYS A 67 -16.71 -14.37 1.14
CA LYS A 67 -16.10 -14.64 2.45
C LYS A 67 -14.60 -14.36 2.41
N LEU A 68 -13.92 -14.83 1.35
CA LEU A 68 -12.52 -14.58 1.11
C LEU A 68 -12.26 -13.08 0.93
N GLU A 69 -13.01 -12.39 0.08
CA GLU A 69 -12.90 -10.94 -0.14
C GLU A 69 -13.01 -10.15 1.17
N ASN A 70 -14.02 -10.45 2.00
CA ASN A 70 -14.19 -9.81 3.31
C ASN A 70 -13.02 -10.12 4.26
N GLU A 71 -12.58 -11.37 4.34
CA GLU A 71 -11.44 -11.78 5.18
C GLU A 71 -10.14 -11.08 4.73
N LEU A 72 -9.94 -10.95 3.42
CA LEU A 72 -8.79 -10.25 2.85
C LEU A 72 -8.86 -8.75 3.12
N LYS A 73 -10.04 -8.15 2.93
CA LYS A 73 -10.29 -6.74 3.23
C LYS A 73 -9.94 -6.44 4.69
N GLU A 74 -10.48 -7.20 5.64
CA GLU A 74 -10.25 -7.00 7.07
C GLU A 74 -8.77 -7.14 7.44
N LYS A 75 -8.10 -8.21 6.98
CA LYS A 75 -6.68 -8.44 7.25
C LYS A 75 -5.79 -7.35 6.67
N LEU A 76 -6.03 -6.95 5.42
CA LEU A 76 -5.23 -5.93 4.75
C LEU A 76 -5.48 -4.55 5.35
N GLN A 77 -6.72 -4.23 5.73
CA GLN A 77 -7.05 -2.98 6.40
C GLN A 77 -6.37 -2.89 7.78
N ALA A 78 -6.44 -3.96 8.58
CA ALA A 78 -5.77 -4.02 9.88
C ALA A 78 -4.24 -3.91 9.73
N ASN A 79 -3.66 -4.61 8.76
CA ASN A 79 -2.23 -4.53 8.48
C ASN A 79 -1.81 -3.13 8.06
N LEU A 80 -2.54 -2.50 7.13
CA LEU A 80 -2.24 -1.15 6.67
C LEU A 80 -2.34 -0.14 7.81
N ARG A 81 -3.38 -0.22 8.65
CA ARG A 81 -3.53 0.64 9.83
C ARG A 81 -2.35 0.51 10.79
N GLN A 82 -1.90 -0.72 11.06
CA GLN A 82 -0.73 -0.97 11.91
C GLN A 82 0.55 -0.40 11.30
N LEU A 83 0.77 -0.59 10.00
CA LEU A 83 1.95 -0.09 9.29
C LEU A 83 2.01 1.44 9.30
N LEU A 84 0.90 2.11 8.99
CA LEU A 84 0.83 3.57 9.00
C LEU A 84 1.07 4.13 10.39
N THR A 85 0.43 3.56 11.40
CA THR A 85 0.61 3.99 12.81
C THR A 85 2.06 3.82 13.26
N ARG A 86 2.74 2.76 12.81
CA ARG A 86 4.10 2.44 13.24
C ARG A 86 5.18 3.21 12.48
N TYR A 87 5.01 3.36 11.17
CA TYR A 87 6.07 3.86 10.29
C TYR A 87 5.83 5.27 9.78
N GLU A 88 4.60 5.78 9.80
CA GLU A 88 4.28 7.14 9.35
C GLU A 88 3.72 8.01 10.51
N PRO A 89 4.53 8.35 11.52
CA PRO A 89 4.09 9.11 12.69
C PRO A 89 3.70 10.56 12.37
N ARG A 90 4.05 11.07 11.18
CA ARG A 90 3.65 12.42 10.75
C ARG A 90 2.16 12.49 10.40
N LEU A 91 1.55 11.36 10.06
CA LEU A 91 0.14 11.27 9.71
C LEU A 91 -0.66 10.85 10.94
N VAL A 92 -1.49 11.75 11.47
CA VAL A 92 -2.51 11.38 12.46
C VAL A 92 -3.63 10.68 11.70
N LEU A 93 -3.70 9.36 11.86
CA LEU A 93 -4.59 8.51 11.09
C LEU A 93 -6.03 8.54 11.65
N HIS A 94 -6.98 8.96 10.83
CA HIS A 94 -8.41 8.95 11.19
C HIS A 94 -9.10 7.70 10.67
N GLU A 95 -8.88 7.39 9.39
CA GLU A 95 -9.58 6.31 8.70
C GLU A 95 -8.70 5.64 7.66
N VAL A 96 -8.87 4.32 7.55
CA VAL A 96 -8.30 3.49 6.50
C VAL A 96 -9.40 2.60 5.99
N GLU A 97 -9.74 2.74 4.72
CA GLU A 97 -10.65 1.84 4.04
C GLU A 97 -9.90 1.04 2.99
N VAL A 98 -10.19 -0.26 2.95
CA VAL A 98 -9.67 -1.15 1.92
C VAL A 98 -10.82 -1.74 1.12
N THR A 99 -10.64 -1.78 -0.19
CA THR A 99 -11.50 -2.53 -1.11
C THR A 99 -10.66 -3.53 -1.87
N VAL A 100 -11.15 -4.76 -1.94
CA VAL A 100 -10.48 -5.88 -2.63
C VAL A 100 -11.39 -6.33 -3.75
N ILE A 101 -10.88 -6.37 -4.98
CA ILE A 101 -11.64 -6.85 -6.14
C ILE A 101 -10.92 -8.09 -6.67
N LEU A 102 -11.60 -9.23 -6.56
CA LEU A 102 -11.11 -10.51 -7.09
C LEU A 102 -11.49 -10.62 -8.57
N SER A 103 -10.49 -10.62 -9.45
CA SER A 103 -10.68 -10.81 -10.88
C SER A 103 -10.32 -12.25 -11.27
N PRO A 104 -11.26 -13.05 -11.83
CA PRO A 104 -10.94 -14.39 -12.29
C PRO A 104 -9.92 -14.36 -13.45
N PRO A 105 -9.20 -15.47 -13.70
CA PRO A 105 -8.30 -15.55 -14.84
C PRO A 105 -9.05 -15.30 -16.16
N GLY A 106 -8.54 -14.36 -16.96
CA GLY A 106 -9.22 -13.83 -18.15
C GLY A 106 -9.06 -14.68 -19.41
N GLY A 107 -8.26 -15.75 -19.39
CA GLY A 107 -8.08 -16.60 -20.57
C GLY A 107 -7.24 -17.87 -20.35
N PRO A 108 -7.17 -18.76 -21.35
CA PRO A 108 -6.53 -20.08 -21.26
C PRO A 108 -5.02 -20.04 -20.98
N ARG A 109 -4.37 -18.87 -21.09
CA ARG A 109 -2.95 -18.66 -20.77
C ARG A 109 -2.71 -17.96 -19.43
N GLU A 110 -3.74 -17.42 -18.78
CA GLU A 110 -3.62 -16.79 -17.46
C GLU A 110 -3.82 -17.83 -16.37
N LYS A 111 -2.71 -18.33 -15.80
CA LYS A 111 -2.74 -19.19 -14.61
C LYS A 111 -2.82 -18.29 -13.38
N GLY A 112 -4.01 -18.18 -12.79
CA GLY A 112 -4.25 -17.42 -11.56
C GLY A 112 -5.07 -16.15 -11.81
N GLY A 113 -6.04 -15.89 -10.95
CA GLY A 113 -6.78 -14.63 -11.00
C GLY A 113 -5.98 -13.50 -10.36
N ARG A 114 -6.39 -12.26 -10.66
CA ARG A 114 -5.73 -11.04 -10.17
C ARG A 114 -6.53 -10.47 -9.02
N ILE A 115 -5.84 -9.86 -8.06
CA ILE A 115 -6.50 -9.15 -6.97
C ILE A 115 -6.14 -7.68 -7.09
N LEU A 116 -7.15 -6.84 -7.28
CA LEU A 116 -6.98 -5.40 -7.24
C LEU A 116 -7.25 -4.93 -5.81
N PHE A 117 -6.24 -4.34 -5.19
CA PHE A 117 -6.30 -3.75 -3.87
C PHE A 117 -6.39 -2.23 -3.99
N ASN A 118 -7.43 -1.65 -3.40
CA ASN A 118 -7.60 -0.20 -3.29
C ASN A 118 -7.54 0.20 -1.82
N ALA A 119 -6.61 1.08 -1.47
CA ALA A 119 -6.51 1.67 -0.14
C ALA A 119 -6.88 3.15 -0.18
N ASN A 120 -7.82 3.55 0.67
CA ASN A 120 -8.11 4.95 0.97
C ASN A 120 -7.61 5.25 2.39
N VAL A 121 -6.77 6.28 2.51
CA VAL A 121 -6.16 6.72 3.76
C VAL A 121 -6.57 8.16 4.01
N ILE A 122 -7.17 8.41 5.18
CA ILE A 122 -7.64 9.72 5.62
C ILE A 122 -6.99 10.04 6.96
N GLY A 123 -6.44 11.24 7.08
CA GLY A 123 -5.76 11.68 8.30
C GLY A 123 -5.54 13.18 8.35
N THR A 124 -4.69 13.60 9.27
CA THR A 124 -4.23 14.99 9.41
C THR A 124 -2.70 15.02 9.40
N LEU A 125 -2.14 15.97 8.67
CA LEU A 125 -0.70 16.20 8.56
C LEU A 125 -0.19 17.07 9.72
N PRO A 126 1.14 17.19 9.92
CA PRO A 126 1.72 17.98 11.00
C PRO A 126 1.37 19.49 10.95
N ASN A 127 1.05 20.00 9.76
CA ASN A 127 0.59 21.37 9.53
C ASN A 127 -0.92 21.55 9.74
N GLN A 128 -1.61 20.56 10.33
CA GLN A 128 -3.06 20.54 10.58
C GLN A 128 -3.92 20.50 9.31
N GLU A 129 -3.32 20.29 8.14
CA GLU A 129 -4.07 20.10 6.90
C GLU A 129 -4.68 18.70 6.82
N SER A 130 -5.86 18.60 6.20
CA SER A 130 -6.52 17.32 5.95
C SER A 130 -5.75 16.53 4.89
N PHE A 131 -5.47 15.27 5.17
CA PHE A 131 -4.86 14.34 4.24
C PHE A 131 -5.88 13.36 3.70
N LYS A 132 -5.93 13.20 2.37
CA LYS A 132 -6.71 12.16 1.70
C LYS A 132 -5.87 11.56 0.59
N HIS A 133 -5.69 10.25 0.61
CA HIS A 133 -4.90 9.54 -0.40
C HIS A 133 -5.56 8.23 -0.77
N ALA A 134 -5.74 8.00 -2.07
CA ALA A 134 -6.27 6.76 -2.63
C ALA A 134 -5.19 6.10 -3.48
N GLN A 135 -4.98 4.80 -3.30
CA GLN A 135 -3.99 4.04 -4.05
C GLN A 135 -4.47 2.66 -4.44
N SER A 136 -4.33 2.35 -5.72
CA SER A 136 -4.66 1.06 -6.32
C SER A 136 -3.41 0.26 -6.67
N ILE A 137 -3.36 -1.01 -6.30
CA ILE A 137 -2.24 -1.92 -6.57
C ILE A 137 -2.81 -3.27 -7.04
N TYR A 138 -2.29 -3.78 -8.16
CA TYR A 138 -2.56 -5.14 -8.59
C TYR A 138 -1.60 -6.11 -7.89
N LEU A 139 -2.17 -7.08 -7.19
CA LEU A 139 -1.44 -8.21 -6.62
C LEU A 139 -1.33 -9.30 -7.69
N LYS A 140 -0.12 -9.85 -7.81
CA LYS A 140 0.22 -10.91 -8.77
C LYS A 140 0.23 -12.28 -8.11
#